data_AF-A0A257RPG7-F1
#
_entry.id   AF-A0A257RPG7-F1
#
_cell.length_a   1.000
_cell.length_b   1.000
_cell.length_c   1.000
_cell.angle_alpha   90.00
_cell.angle_beta   90.00
_cell.angle_gamma   90.00
#
_symmetry.space_group_name_H-M   'P 1'
#
loop_
_entity.id
_entity.type
_entity.pdbx_description
1 polymer ?
#
loop_
_entity_poly.entity_id
_entity_poly.type
_entity_poly.pdbx_seq_one_letter_code
_entity_poly.pdbx_strand_id
1 'polypeptide(L)'
;DFVQIRNGMVHILDYKPNASKEKPIEQLTWYALALSRLTGLRLFEFKCAWFDDKDYYEFYPLHIVKKLQRPAAGVAGASGRRQRKRVIHFKDGTKAEVPREDVYVVT
;
A
#
# COMPACT_ATOMS: atom_id res chain seq x y z
N ASP A 1 -13.99 14.21 1.02
CA ASP A 1 -14.88 15.23 0.40
C ASP A 1 -15.29 14.97 -1.05
N PHE A 2 -14.36 14.71 -1.97
CA PHE A 2 -14.68 14.49 -3.39
C PHE A 2 -14.19 13.12 -3.87
N VAL A 3 -14.86 12.59 -4.89
CA VAL A 3 -14.41 11.41 -5.64
C VAL A 3 -14.28 11.79 -7.10
N GLN A 4 -13.12 11.50 -7.68
CA GLN A 4 -12.82 11.81 -9.08
C GLN A 4 -12.26 10.59 -9.80
N ILE A 5 -12.51 10.49 -11.11
CA ILE A 5 -11.78 9.55 -11.98
C ILE A 5 -10.71 10.35 -12.71
N ARG A 6 -9.44 10.00 -12.51
CA ARG A 6 -8.30 10.64 -13.19
C ARG A 6 -7.36 9.55 -13.70
N ASN A 7 -7.06 9.56 -15.00
CA ASN A 7 -6.16 8.58 -15.63
C ASN A 7 -6.52 7.12 -15.32
N GLY A 8 -7.81 6.78 -15.32
CA GLY A 8 -8.29 5.44 -15.02
C GLY A 8 -8.23 5.02 -13.54
N MET A 9 -7.89 5.93 -12.63
CA MET A 9 -7.88 5.68 -11.18
C MET A 9 -8.93 6.51 -10.43
N VAL A 10 -9.51 5.90 -9.40
CA VAL A 10 -10.41 6.56 -8.46
C VAL A 10 -9.60 7.36 -7.44
N HIS A 11 -9.80 8.67 -7.40
CA HIS A 11 -9.16 9.57 -6.44
C HIS A 11 -10.17 9.98 -5.38
N ILE A 12 -9.91 9.62 -4.13
CA ILE A 12 -10.66 10.08 -2.96
C ILE A 12 -9.90 11.26 -2.37
N LEU A 13 -10.51 12.44 -2.43
CA LEU A 13 -9.90 13.70 -2.01
C LEU A 13 -10.62 14.24 -0.76
N ASP A 14 -9.87 14.65 0.24
CA ASP A 14 -10.38 15.22 1.50
C ASP A 14 -9.74 16.59 1.75
N TYR A 15 -10.53 17.65 1.82
CA TYR A 15 -10.04 18.98 2.12
C TYR A 15 -9.84 19.13 3.62
N LYS A 16 -8.66 19.57 4.03
CA LYS A 16 -8.30 19.75 5.44
C LYS A 16 -7.59 21.08 5.64
N PRO A 17 -8.16 22.04 6.40
CA PRO A 17 -7.51 23.32 6.61
C PRO A 17 -6.18 23.15 7.36
N ASN A 18 -5.07 23.61 6.77
CA ASN A 18 -3.70 23.31 7.22
C ASN A 18 -3.32 21.83 7.06
N ALA A 19 -3.42 21.31 5.85
CA ALA A 19 -3.21 19.91 5.50
C ALA A 19 -1.85 19.38 5.97
N SER A 20 -0.83 20.23 6.06
CA SER A 20 0.51 19.89 6.58
C SER A 20 0.54 19.39 8.03
N LYS A 21 -0.46 19.77 8.85
CA LYS A 21 -0.55 19.34 10.27
C LYS A 21 -1.43 18.10 10.46
N GLU A 22 -2.25 17.75 9.47
CA GLU A 22 -3.17 16.61 9.55
C GLU A 22 -2.57 15.35 8.93
N LYS A 23 -3.03 14.18 9.41
CA LYS A 23 -2.67 12.86 8.87
C LYS A 23 -3.91 11.96 8.76
N PRO A 24 -4.87 12.26 7.86
CA PRO A 24 -6.14 11.54 7.74
C PRO A 24 -6.02 10.17 7.03
N ILE A 25 -4.89 9.47 7.19
CA ILE A 25 -4.56 8.24 6.46
C ILE A 25 -5.57 7.14 6.76
N GLU A 26 -5.93 6.95 8.03
CA GLU A 26 -6.85 5.89 8.46
C GLU A 26 -8.26 6.11 7.90
N GLN A 27 -8.78 7.33 8.03
CA GLN A 27 -10.10 7.72 7.52
C GLN A 27 -10.19 7.51 6.00
N LEU A 28 -9.20 8.02 5.26
CA LEU A 28 -9.13 7.85 3.81
C LEU A 28 -8.98 6.39 3.39
N THR A 29 -8.27 5.57 4.18
CA THR A 29 -8.14 4.13 3.92
C THR A 29 -9.48 3.41 4.10
N TRP A 30 -10.26 3.77 5.13
CA TRP A 30 -11.60 3.21 5.33
C TRP A 30 -12.54 3.52 4.17
N TYR A 31 -12.49 4.74 3.64
CA TYR A 31 -13.29 5.11 2.47
C TYR A 31 -12.92 4.29 1.24
N ALA A 32 -11.63 4.10 0.97
CA ALA A 32 -11.17 3.25 -0.13
C ALA A 32 -11.62 1.78 0.03
N LEU A 33 -11.55 1.24 1.24
CA LEU A 33 -12.01 -0.12 1.55
C LEU A 33 -13.52 -0.27 1.35
N ALA A 34 -14.31 0.68 1.85
CA ALA A 34 -15.76 0.68 1.70
C ALA A 34 -16.17 0.79 0.23
N LEU A 35 -15.57 1.71 -0.52
CA LEU A 35 -15.83 1.89 -1.95
C LEU A 35 -15.39 0.69 -2.78
N SER A 36 -14.24 0.09 -2.46
CA SER A 36 -13.78 -1.15 -3.09
C SER A 36 -14.80 -2.29 -2.90
N ARG A 37 -15.37 -2.41 -1.68
CA ARG A 37 -16.39 -3.43 -1.38
C ARG A 37 -17.71 -3.16 -2.11
N LEU A 38 -18.12 -1.89 -2.20
CA LEU A 38 -19.40 -1.49 -2.81
C LEU A 38 -19.38 -1.59 -4.34
N THR A 39 -18.27 -1.21 -4.96
CA THR A 39 -18.15 -1.14 -6.44
C THR A 39 -17.53 -2.38 -7.07
N GLY A 40 -16.88 -3.23 -6.26
CA GLY A 40 -16.10 -4.37 -6.76
C GLY A 40 -14.74 -3.99 -7.35
N LEU A 41 -14.40 -2.69 -7.40
CA LEU A 41 -13.07 -2.24 -7.81
C LEU A 41 -12.02 -2.68 -6.80
N ARG A 42 -10.83 -3.00 -7.29
CA ARG A 42 -9.70 -3.46 -6.47
C ARG A 42 -8.98 -2.26 -5.88
N LEU A 43 -8.47 -2.40 -4.66
CA LEU A 43 -7.77 -1.32 -3.93
C LEU A 43 -6.58 -0.68 -4.67
N PHE A 44 -5.97 -1.35 -5.66
CA PHE A 44 -4.90 -0.72 -6.45
C PHE A 44 -5.43 0.31 -7.46
N GLU A 45 -6.73 0.31 -7.73
CA GLU A 45 -7.41 1.27 -8.61
C GLU A 45 -7.73 2.58 -7.87
N PHE A 46 -7.44 2.66 -6.57
CA PHE A 46 -7.69 3.81 -5.72
C PHE A 46 -6.41 4.56 -5.37
N LYS A 47 -6.54 5.89 -5.32
CA LYS A 47 -5.61 6.84 -4.70
C LYS A 47 -6.37 7.67 -3.69
N CYS A 48 -5.75 7.93 -2.54
CA CYS A 48 -6.31 8.80 -1.53
C CYS A 48 -5.42 10.02 -1.37
N ALA A 49 -6.02 11.19 -1.19
CA ALA A 49 -5.28 12.42 -0.96
C ALA A 49 -6.01 13.33 0.02
N TRP A 50 -5.24 14.12 0.75
CA TRP A 50 -5.74 15.25 1.51
C TRP A 50 -4.97 16.51 1.13
N PHE A 51 -5.67 17.63 1.12
CA PHE A 51 -5.12 18.87 0.58
C PHE A 51 -5.76 20.11 1.20
N ASP A 52 -5.06 21.23 1.04
CA ASP A 52 -5.60 22.58 1.26
C ASP A 52 -5.20 23.50 0.09
N ASP A 53 -5.23 24.80 0.30
CA ASP A 53 -4.92 25.80 -0.73
C ASP A 53 -3.43 25.82 -1.12
N LYS A 54 -2.54 25.21 -0.31
CA LYS A 54 -1.08 25.27 -0.47
C LYS A 54 -0.45 23.90 -0.62
N ASP A 55 -0.93 22.91 0.14
CA ASP A 55 -0.34 21.61 0.29
C ASP A 55 -1.26 20.52 -0.30
N TYR A 56 -0.67 19.57 -1.03
CA TYR A 56 -1.36 18.39 -1.55
C TYR A 56 -0.56 17.14 -1.23
N TYR A 57 -1.18 16.20 -0.53
CA TYR A 57 -0.55 14.94 -0.14
C TYR A 57 -1.36 13.76 -0.67
N GLU A 58 -0.69 12.78 -1.27
CA GLU A 58 -1.33 11.58 -1.78
C GLU A 58 -0.67 10.28 -1.30
N PHE A 59 -1.46 9.21 -1.24
CA PHE A 59 -0.97 7.87 -0.97
C PHE A 59 -1.84 6.79 -1.61
N TYR A 60 -1.30 5.58 -1.66
CA TYR A 60 -1.99 4.40 -2.16
C TYR A 60 -2.51 3.55 -0.99
N PRO A 61 -3.84 3.38 -0.83
CA PRO A 61 -4.44 2.66 0.30
C PRO A 61 -3.99 1.19 0.37
N LEU A 62 -3.71 0.56 -0.78
CA LEU A 62 -3.19 -0.80 -0.84
C LEU A 62 -1.88 -0.97 -0.05
N HIS A 63 -0.97 0.02 -0.11
CA HIS A 63 0.32 -0.06 0.57
C HIS A 63 0.18 -0.01 2.09
N ILE A 64 -0.80 0.75 2.58
CA ILE A 64 -1.11 0.85 4.01
C ILE A 64 -1.64 -0.49 4.51
N VAL A 65 -2.61 -1.09 3.80
CA VAL A 65 -3.20 -2.38 4.17
C VAL A 65 -2.18 -3.53 4.09
N LYS A 66 -1.32 -3.55 3.07
CA LYS A 66 -0.24 -4.56 2.97
C LYS A 66 0.78 -4.42 4.10
N LYS A 67 1.06 -3.20 4.55
CA LYS A 67 1.93 -2.96 5.71
C LYS A 67 1.28 -3.48 6.99
N LEU A 68 -0.03 -3.27 7.18
CA LEU A 68 -0.79 -3.85 8.32
C LEU A 68 -0.79 -5.38 8.32
N GLN A 69 -0.76 -6.03 7.15
CA GLN A 69 -0.67 -7.49 7.03
C GLN A 69 0.73 -8.05 7.31
N ARG A 70 1.78 -7.22 7.30
CA ARG A 70 3.08 -7.62 7.85
C ARG A 70 2.98 -7.44 9.36
N PRO A 71 3.02 -8.52 10.16
CA PRO A 71 3.06 -8.33 11.61
C PRO A 71 4.29 -7.48 11.94
N ALA A 72 4.07 -6.37 12.66
CA ALA A 72 5.16 -5.70 13.35
C ALA A 72 5.83 -6.78 14.22
N ALA A 73 7.14 -6.96 14.06
CA ALA A 73 7.88 -7.97 14.80
C ALA A 73 7.62 -7.77 16.31
N GLY A 74 6.79 -8.63 16.92
CA GLY A 74 6.48 -8.56 18.35
C GLY A 74 5.01 -8.67 18.77
N VAL A 75 4.02 -8.61 17.87
CA VAL A 75 2.60 -8.76 18.27
C VAL A 75 2.15 -10.22 18.19
N ALA A 76 1.98 -10.87 19.35
CA ALA A 76 1.49 -12.24 19.46
C ALA A 76 0.03 -12.34 19.02
N GLY A 77 -0.24 -13.07 17.93
CA GLY A 77 -1.61 -13.38 17.46
C GLY A 77 -1.90 -13.08 15.98
N ALA A 78 -1.05 -12.30 15.30
CA ALA A 78 -1.21 -12.09 13.86
C ALA A 78 -0.55 -13.26 13.09
N SER A 79 -1.35 -14.14 12.49
CA SER A 79 -0.88 -15.15 11.53
C SER A 79 -0.42 -14.46 10.23
N GLY A 80 0.68 -13.73 10.29
CA GLY A 80 1.35 -13.19 9.13
C GLY A 80 1.70 -14.34 8.19
N ARG A 81 1.23 -14.26 6.95
CA ARG A 81 1.54 -15.25 5.92
C ARG A 81 3.07 -15.32 5.79
N ARG A 82 3.69 -16.36 6.33
CA ARG A 82 5.14 -16.61 6.29
C ARG A 82 5.58 -16.49 4.83
N GLN A 83 6.29 -15.41 4.49
CA GLN A 83 6.70 -15.17 3.12
C GLN A 83 7.64 -16.29 2.69
N ARG A 84 7.16 -17.15 1.78
CA ARG A 84 7.92 -18.29 1.25
C ARG A 84 9.23 -17.78 0.64
N LYS A 85 10.35 -18.39 1.04
CA LYS A 85 11.65 -18.18 0.41
C LYS A 85 11.53 -18.54 -1.07
N ARG A 86 12.00 -17.67 -1.96
CA ARG A 86 12.07 -17.97 -3.40
C ARG A 86 13.35 -18.76 -3.63
N VAL A 87 13.19 -20.04 -3.96
CA VAL A 87 14.30 -20.94 -4.28
C VAL A 87 14.29 -21.17 -5.79
N ILE A 88 15.41 -20.90 -6.45
CA ILE A 88 15.60 -21.24 -7.86
C ILE A 88 16.23 -22.64 -7.90
N HIS A 89 15.65 -23.50 -8.73
CA HIS A 89 16.20 -24.81 -9.05
C HIS A 89 16.91 -24.71 -10.40
N PHE A 90 18.22 -24.91 -10.41
CA PHE A 90 19.01 -24.94 -11.64
C PHE A 90 18.93 -26.33 -12.28
N LYS A 91 19.24 -26.40 -13.58
CA LYS A 91 19.19 -27.65 -14.36
C LYS A 91 20.22 -28.68 -13.89
N ASP A 92 21.29 -28.24 -13.24
CA ASP A 92 22.33 -29.05 -12.62
C ASP A 92 21.91 -29.64 -11.26
N GLY A 93 20.69 -29.36 -10.80
CA GLY A 93 20.15 -29.80 -9.51
C GLY A 93 20.54 -28.89 -8.34
N THR A 94 21.34 -27.85 -8.56
CA THR A 94 21.67 -26.89 -7.51
C THR A 94 20.48 -26.01 -7.15
N LYS A 95 20.44 -25.55 -5.89
CA LYS A 95 19.39 -24.68 -5.36
C LYS A 95 20.05 -23.39 -4.87
N ALA A 96 19.59 -22.24 -5.35
CA ALA A 96 19.96 -20.95 -4.77
C ALA A 96 18.74 -20.27 -4.15
N GLU A 97 18.95 -19.72 -2.95
CA GLU A 97 18.02 -18.76 -2.36
C GLU A 97 18.23 -17.40 -3.02
N VAL A 98 17.16 -16.79 -3.53
CA VAL A 98 17.23 -15.45 -4.10
C VAL A 98 17.27 -14.43 -2.97
N PRO A 99 18.31 -13.57 -2.89
CA PRO A 99 18.36 -12.47 -1.94
C PRO A 99 17.13 -11.57 -2.08
N ARG A 100 16.66 -11.02 -0.97
CA ARG A 100 15.45 -10.18 -0.95
C ARG A 100 15.71 -8.74 -1.38
N GLU A 101 16.96 -8.32 -1.29
CA GLU A 101 17.41 -6.97 -1.61
C GLU A 101 18.36 -7.11 -2.80
N ASP A 102 18.19 -6.23 -3.78
CA ASP A 102 19.06 -6.17 -4.96
C ASP A 102 20.40 -5.56 -4.54
N VAL A 103 21.25 -6.37 -3.91
CA VAL A 103 22.62 -6.00 -3.58
C VAL A 103 23.47 -6.21 -4.83
N TYR A 104 23.75 -5.12 -5.54
CA TYR A 104 24.69 -5.13 -6.66
C TYR A 104 26.10 -5.16 -6.10
N VAL A 105 26.78 -6.30 -6.24
CA VAL A 105 28.23 -6.37 -6.03
C VAL A 105 28.89 -5.89 -7.32
N VAL A 106 29.36 -4.64 -7.32
CA VAL A 106 30.20 -4.12 -8.40
C VAL A 106 31.61 -4.66 -8.16
N THR A 107 32.01 -5.66 -8.95
CA THR A 107 33.40 -6.13 -9.06
C THR A 107 34.17 -5.30 -10.08
#